data_AF-A0A8S3AA36-F1
#
_entry.id   AF-A0A8S3AA36-F1
#
_cell.length_a   1.000
_cell.length_b   1.000
_cell.length_c   1.000
_cell.angle_alpha   90.00
_cell.angle_beta   90.00
_cell.angle_gamma   90.00
#
_symmetry.space_group_name_H-M   'P 1'
#
loop_
_entity.id
_entity.type
_entity.pdbx_description
1 polymer ?
#
loop_
_entity_poly.entity_id
_entity_poly.type
_entity_poly.pdbx_seq_one_letter_code
_entity_poly.pdbx_strand_id
1 'polypeptide(L)' 'MDFVQRAMYNSDETVGVIFIMTIDQSKISVKTTPFAMIDAYSAIPSEQEILFTMHTVFRVR' A
#
# COMPACT_ATOMS: atom_id res chain seq x y z
N MET A 1 12.87 -8.62 3.18
CA MET A 1 11.93 -8.80 2.04
C MET A 1 11.26 -10.16 2.22
N ASP A 2 10.69 -10.38 3.40
CA ASP A 2 10.42 -11.73 3.88
C ASP A 2 9.13 -12.30 3.28
N PHE A 3 8.27 -11.41 2.76
CA PHE A 3 7.10 -11.77 1.97
C PHE A 3 7.50 -12.42 0.63
N VAL A 4 8.58 -11.94 -0.02
CA VAL A 4 9.05 -12.51 -1.30
C VAL A 4 9.52 -13.94 -1.08
N GLN A 5 10.32 -14.18 -0.04
CA GLN A 5 10.74 -15.52 0.34
C GLN A 5 9.55 -16.43 0.66
N ARG A 6 8.55 -15.93 1.39
CA ARG A 6 7.32 -16.69 1.68
C ARG A 6 6.50 -17.00 0.44
N ALA A 7 6.39 -16.08 -0.52
CA ALA A 7 5.68 -16.32 -1.77
C ALA A 7 6.40 -17.40 -2.60
N MET A 8 7.73 -17.33 -2.70
CA MET A 8 8.53 -18.34 -3.42
C MET A 8 8.50 -19.72 -2.77
N TYR A 9 8.34 -19.81 -1.44
CA TYR A 9 8.33 -21.10 -0.74
C TYR A 9 6.99 -21.85 -0.81
N ASN A 10 5.88 -21.15 -1.07
CA ASN A 10 4.54 -21.69 -0.87
C ASN A 10 3.77 -22.04 -2.15
N SER A 11 4.24 -21.70 -3.34
CA SER A 11 3.54 -22.08 -4.59
C SER A 11 4.34 -21.73 -5.86
N ASP A 12 4.51 -22.72 -6.73
CA ASP A 12 4.99 -22.55 -8.12
C ASP A 12 3.96 -21.83 -9.03
N GLU A 13 2.73 -21.64 -8.55
CA GLU A 13 1.62 -21.03 -9.31
C GLU A 13 1.34 -19.57 -8.91
N THR A 14 2.08 -19.01 -7.95
CA THR A 14 1.90 -17.62 -7.50
C THR A 14 3.02 -16.72 -7.97
N VAL A 15 2.65 -15.50 -8.38
CA VAL A 15 3.61 -14.44 -8.71
C VAL A 15 3.50 -13.35 -7.65
N GLY A 16 4.59 -13.10 -6.93
CA GLY A 16 4.67 -11.96 -6.01
C GLY A 16 4.74 -10.65 -6.80
N VAL A 17 3.87 -9.70 -6.47
CA VAL A 17 3.84 -8.37 -7.07
C VAL A 17 4.10 -7.31 -5.99
N ILE A 18 5.01 -6.38 -6.27
CA ILE A 18 5.30 -5.24 -5.40
C ILE A 18 4.89 -3.97 -6.15
N PHE A 19 4.02 -3.18 -5.53
CA PHE A 19 3.66 -1.86 -6.02
C PHE A 19 4.55 -0.81 -5.37
N ILE A 20 5.24 -0.01 -6.18
CA ILE A 20 5.97 1.17 -5.72
C ILE A 20 5.15 2.39 -6.08
N MET A 21 4.68 3.11 -5.07
CA MET A 21 3.81 4.28 -5.26
C MET A 21 4.58 5.56 -4.95
N THR A 22 4.47 6.56 -5.82
CA THR A 22 4.90 7.93 -5.53
C THR A 22 3.66 8.80 -5.39
N ILE A 23 3.47 9.39 -4.21
CA ILE A 23 2.33 10.24 -3.91
C ILE A 23 2.75 11.70 -4.13
N ASP A 24 2.28 12.30 -5.24
CA ASP A 24 2.47 13.72 -5.51
C ASP A 24 1.45 14.55 -4.71
N GLN A 25 1.90 15.13 -3.61
CA GLN A 25 1.08 15.97 -2.73
C GLN A 25 0.49 17.20 -3.44
N SER A 26 1.10 17.67 -4.54
CA SER A 26 0.58 18.81 -5.31
C SER A 26 -0.70 18.47 -6.10
N LYS A 27 -0.97 17.18 -6.31
CA LYS A 27 -2.15 16.67 -7.04
C LYS A 27 -3.29 16.27 -6.10
N ILE A 28 -3.06 16.29 -4.80
CA ILE A 28 -4.04 15.91 -3.78
C ILE A 28 -4.75 17.18 -3.32
N SER A 29 -6.06 17.25 -3.55
CA SER A 29 -6.87 18.37 -3.09
C SER A 29 -6.89 18.42 -1.56
N VAL A 30 -6.45 19.54 -0.98
CA VAL A 30 -6.39 19.81 0.47
C VAL A 30 -7.77 19.69 1.16
N LYS A 31 -8.86 19.72 0.38
CA LYS A 31 -10.23 19.63 0.91
C LYS A 31 -10.74 18.20 1.14
N THR A 32 -10.10 17.20 0.54
CA THR A 32 -10.49 15.79 0.67
C THR A 32 -9.23 14.94 0.52
N THR A 33 -8.52 14.68 1.61
CA THR A 33 -7.37 13.77 1.60
C THR A 33 -7.92 12.34 1.43
N PRO A 34 -7.69 11.66 0.29
CA PRO A 34 -8.28 10.35 0.03
C PRO A 34 -7.52 9.22 0.74
N PHE A 35 -6.60 9.57 1.64
CA PHE A 35 -5.86 8.63 2.46
C PHE A 35 -5.51 9.22 3.83
N ALA A 36 -5.20 8.35 4.78
CA ALA A 36 -4.73 8.70 6.10
C ALA A 36 -3.57 7.79 6.51
N MET A 37 -2.60 8.35 7.23
CA MET A 37 -1.63 7.55 8.00
C MET A 37 -2.37 6.97 9.20
N ILE A 38 -2.28 5.66 9.42
CA ILE A 38 -3.01 4.97 10.48
C ILE A 38 -2.10 4.22 11.45
N ASP A 39 -0.84 4.64 11.57
CA ASP A 39 0.18 3.99 12.40
C ASP A 39 -0.31 3.74 13.85
N ALA A 40 -1.09 4.66 14.41
CA ALA A 40 -1.64 4.55 15.77
C ALA A 40 -2.79 3.52 15.91
N TYR A 41 -3.35 3.04 14.79
CA TYR A 41 -4.48 2.13 14.72
C TYR A 41 -4.16 0.85 13.95
N SER A 42 -2.90 0.65 13.59
CA SER A 42 -2.47 -0.51 12.82
C SER A 42 -2.74 -1.81 13.57
N ALA A 43 -3.23 -2.81 12.84
CA ALA A 43 -3.34 -4.17 13.37
C ALA A 43 -1.95 -4.81 13.55
N ILE A 44 -0.93 -4.29 12.87
CA ILE A 44 0.46 -4.76 12.89
C ILE A 44 1.36 -3.59 13.27
N PRO A 45 1.66 -3.37 14.57
CA PRO A 45 2.34 -2.17 15.05
C PRO A 45 3.75 -1.91 14.47
N SER A 46 4.37 -2.92 13.87
CA SER A 46 5.67 -2.80 13.22
C SER A 46 5.61 -2.27 11.78
N GLU A 47 4.40 -2.13 11.21
CA GLU A 47 4.20 -1.69 9.83
C GLU A 47 3.71 -0.24 9.78
N GLN A 48 4.22 0.51 8.80
CA GLN A 48 3.74 1.86 8.51
C GLN A 48 2.62 1.77 7.48
N GLU A 49 1.40 2.10 7.90
CA GLU A 49 0.20 1.83 7.13
C GLU A 49 -0.46 3.12 6.64
N ILE A 50 -0.84 3.10 5.36
CA ILE A 50 -1.63 4.15 4.72
C ILE A 50 -2.98 3.56 4.33
N LEU A 51 -4.05 4.10 4.91
CA LEU A 51 -5.41 3.75 4.57
C LEU A 51 -5.90 4.66 3.46
N PHE A 52 -6.26 4.09 2.31
CA PHE A 52 -6.97 4.80 1.24
C PHE A 52 -8.48 4.65 1.40
N THR A 53 -9.24 5.66 0.96
CA THR A 53 -10.70 5.55 0.88
C THR A 53 -11.11 4.45 -0.08
N MET A 54 -12.27 3.83 0.18
CA MET A 54 -12.89 2.89 -0.74
C MET A 54 -13.04 3.52 -2.14
N HIS A 55 -12.86 2.71 -3.19
CA HIS A 55 -12.93 3.12 -4.60
C HIS A 55 -11.80 4.07 -5.06
N THR A 56 -10.63 4.04 -4.42
CA THR A 56 -9.44 4.76 -4.90
C THR A 56 -8.89 4.10 -6.17
N VAL A 57 -8.60 4.90 -7.19
CA VAL A 57 -8.04 4.44 -8.47
C VAL A 57 -6.57 4.83 -8.58
N PHE A 58 -5.69 3.85 -8.73
CA PHE A 58 -4.27 4.05 -8.99
C PHE A 58 -3.98 3.88 -10.48
N ARG A 59 -3.20 4.80 -11.07
CA ARG A 59 -2.73 4.69 -12.45
C ARG A 59 -1.27 4.25 -12.44
N VAL A 60 -0.99 3.10 -13.03
CA VAL A 60 0.37 2.61 -13.27
C VAL A 60 0.91 3.28 -14.53
N ARG A 61 2.17 3.75 -14.50
CA ARG A 61 2.90 4.30 -15.64
C ARG A 61 4.17 3.51 -15.87
#